data_AF-A0A1B6BXW4-F1
#
_entry.id   AF-A0A1B6BXW4-F1
#
_cell.length_a   1.000
_cell.length_b   1.000
_cell.length_c   1.000
_cell.angle_alpha   90.00
_cell.angle_beta   90.00
_cell.angle_gamma   90.00
#
_symmetry.space_group_name_H-M   'P 1'
#
loop_
_entity.id
_entity.type
_entity.pdbx_description
1 polymer ?
#
loop_
_entity_poly.entity_id
_entity_poly.type
_entity_poly.pdbx_seq_one_letter_code
_entity_poly.pdbx_strand_id
1 'polypeptide(L)'
;SITEEQLLEVFSEKVESTPNIQIFPMKGDRSSSGLLQFDSVETALNALMLCNHMLIKNPTGKAPYTMKLCFSSNRYPVNMNRERDYSNNKMKHDEDKDSENEDQQEME
;
A
#
# COMPACT_ATOMS: atom_id res chain seq x y z
N SER A 1 14.83 -20.24 -8.82
CA SER A 1 13.93 -19.07 -8.75
C SER A 1 12.46 -19.51 -8.64
N ILE A 2 11.55 -18.61 -8.25
CA ILE A 2 10.10 -18.83 -8.32
C ILE A 2 9.57 -18.46 -9.71
N THR A 3 8.51 -19.11 -10.19
CA THR A 3 7.82 -18.73 -11.43
C THR A 3 6.56 -17.90 -11.17
N GLU A 4 6.03 -17.27 -12.22
CA GLU A 4 4.78 -16.52 -12.15
C GLU A 4 3.60 -17.44 -11.80
N GLU A 5 3.53 -18.63 -12.39
CA GLU A 5 2.45 -19.59 -12.14
C GLU A 5 2.39 -20.02 -10.68
N GLN A 6 3.56 -20.22 -10.04
CA GLN A 6 3.62 -20.55 -8.61
C GLN A 6 3.10 -19.39 -7.73
N LEU A 7 3.30 -18.14 -8.14
CA LEU A 7 2.73 -17.00 -7.44
C LEU A 7 1.21 -16.92 -7.66
N LEU A 8 0.75 -17.11 -8.90
CA LEU A 8 -0.67 -17.09 -9.25
C LEU A 8 -1.47 -18.15 -8.47
N GLU A 9 -0.92 -19.35 -8.29
CA GLU A 9 -1.53 -20.42 -7.49
C GLU A 9 -1.81 -19.95 -6.05
N VAL A 10 -0.82 -19.33 -5.39
CA VAL A 10 -0.95 -18.80 -4.02
C VAL A 10 -2.06 -17.75 -3.91
N PHE A 11 -2.22 -16.89 -4.92
CA PHE A 11 -3.26 -15.85 -4.92
C PHE A 11 -4.64 -16.42 -5.27
N SER A 12 -4.72 -17.35 -6.22
CA SER A 12 -6.01 -17.90 -6.71
C SER A 12 -6.85 -18.58 -5.62
N GLU A 13 -6.21 -19.14 -4.59
CA GLU A 13 -6.93 -19.78 -3.47
C GLU A 13 -7.45 -18.80 -2.42
N LYS A 14 -6.92 -17.58 -2.37
CA LYS A 14 -7.09 -16.66 -1.23
C LYS A 14 -7.62 -15.28 -1.60
N VAL A 15 -7.46 -14.88 -2.85
CA VAL A 15 -7.78 -13.54 -3.33
C VAL A 15 -8.64 -13.67 -4.57
N GLU A 16 -9.77 -12.97 -4.60
CA GLU A 16 -10.73 -13.02 -5.71
C GLU A 16 -10.18 -12.40 -7.01
N SER A 17 -9.13 -11.59 -6.91
CA SER A 17 -8.51 -10.87 -8.02
C SER A 17 -7.10 -11.39 -8.28
N THR A 18 -6.81 -11.64 -9.56
CA THR A 18 -5.50 -12.06 -10.04
C THR A 18 -4.59 -10.84 -10.24
N PRO A 19 -3.43 -10.73 -9.57
CA PRO A 19 -2.53 -9.62 -9.80
C PRO A 19 -1.84 -9.71 -11.16
N ASN A 20 -1.49 -8.56 -11.73
CA ASN A 20 -0.45 -8.48 -12.75
C ASN A 20 0.92 -8.58 -12.05
N ILE A 21 1.78 -9.49 -12.51
CA ILE A 21 3.05 -9.82 -11.87
C ILE A 21 4.22 -9.35 -12.72
N GLN A 22 5.12 -8.59 -12.10
CA GLN A 22 6.40 -8.23 -12.71
C GLN A 22 7.55 -8.76 -11.86
N ILE A 23 8.20 -9.84 -12.30
CA ILE A 23 9.36 -10.40 -11.63
C ILE A 23 10.62 -9.62 -12.04
N PHE A 24 11.43 -9.21 -11.06
CA PHE A 24 12.70 -8.54 -11.33
C PHE A 24 13.78 -9.56 -11.71
N PRO A 25 14.60 -9.29 -12.75
CA PRO A 25 15.75 -10.12 -13.06
C PRO A 25 16.73 -10.15 -11.89
N MET A 26 17.09 -11.36 -11.44
CA MET A 26 18.09 -11.54 -10.38
C MET A 26 19.21 -12.46 -10.85
N LYS A 27 20.46 -12.17 -10.44
CA LYS A 27 21.65 -12.96 -10.77
C LYS A 27 21.82 -14.24 -9.93
N GLY A 28 20.76 -14.74 -9.29
CA GLY A 28 20.85 -15.95 -8.46
C GLY A 28 19.50 -16.48 -7.96
N ASP A 29 19.53 -17.67 -7.37
CA ASP A 29 18.34 -18.48 -7.09
C ASP A 29 17.85 -18.48 -5.64
N ARG A 30 18.52 -17.75 -4.75
CA ARG A 30 18.20 -17.78 -3.30
C ARG A 30 16.90 -17.07 -2.94
N SER A 31 16.47 -16.12 -3.76
CA SER A 31 15.24 -15.35 -3.57
C SER A 31 14.81 -14.74 -4.89
N SER A 32 13.53 -14.42 -5.01
CA SER A 32 12.96 -13.64 -6.10
C SER A 32 12.23 -12.43 -5.51
N SER A 33 12.20 -11.33 -6.26
CA SER A 33 11.50 -10.11 -5.91
C SER A 33 10.79 -9.54 -7.14
N GLY A 34 9.72 -8.78 -6.93
CA GLY A 34 8.93 -8.22 -8.03
C GLY A 34 7.86 -7.26 -7.54
N LEU A 35 6.98 -6.88 -8.46
CA LEU A 35 5.78 -6.08 -8.18
C LEU A 35 4.53 -6.91 -8.45
N LEU A 36 3.51 -6.65 -7.64
CA LEU A 36 2.15 -7.13 -7.82
C LEU A 36 1.26 -5.92 -7.99
N GLN A 37 0.51 -5.86 -9.08
CA GLN A 37 -0.46 -4.80 -9.33
C GLN A 37 -1.87 -5.37 -9.32
N PHE A 38 -2.74 -4.70 -8.56
CA PHE A 38 -4.15 -5.01 -8.44
C PHE A 38 -4.98 -3.81 -8.91
N ASP A 39 -6.27 -4.05 -9.21
CA ASP A 39 -7.18 -3.02 -9.70
C ASP A 39 -7.53 -1.95 -8.65
N SER A 40 -7.41 -2.27 -7.36
CA SER A 40 -7.72 -1.35 -6.28
C SER A 40 -6.78 -1.50 -5.07
N VAL A 41 -6.72 -0.46 -4.24
CA VAL A 41 -5.98 -0.50 -2.98
C VAL A 41 -6.58 -1.52 -2.01
N GLU A 42 -7.90 -1.71 -2.05
CA GLU A 42 -8.61 -2.67 -1.20
C GLU A 42 -8.20 -4.10 -1.54
N THR A 43 -8.16 -4.48 -2.83
CA THR A 43 -7.73 -5.81 -3.24
C THR A 43 -6.24 -6.04 -2.94
N ALA A 44 -5.40 -5.02 -3.13
CA ALA A 44 -4.00 -5.08 -2.72
C ALA A 44 -3.82 -5.26 -1.21
N LEU A 45 -4.63 -4.58 -0.39
CA LEU A 45 -4.62 -4.74 1.07
C LEU A 45 -5.07 -6.14 1.49
N ASN A 46 -6.14 -6.66 0.91
CA ASN A 46 -6.61 -8.02 1.19
C ASN A 46 -5.54 -9.06 0.83
N ALA A 47 -4.90 -8.92 -0.33
CA ALA A 47 -3.78 -9.77 -0.72
C ALA A 47 -2.60 -9.68 0.26
N LEU A 48 -2.25 -8.47 0.72
CA LEU A 48 -1.22 -8.28 1.74
C LEU A 48 -1.59 -9.01 3.05
N MET A 49 -2.81 -8.86 3.55
CA MET A 49 -3.24 -9.48 4.80
C MET A 49 -3.29 -11.02 4.72
N LEU A 50 -3.77 -11.55 3.59
CA LEU A 50 -4.01 -12.99 3.43
C LEU A 50 -2.78 -13.77 2.97
N CYS A 51 -1.91 -13.15 2.17
CA CYS A 51 -0.84 -13.86 1.49
C CYS A 51 0.56 -13.54 2.05
N ASN A 52 0.72 -12.49 2.85
CA ASN A 52 2.02 -12.21 3.46
C ASN A 52 2.47 -13.39 4.35
N HIS A 53 3.75 -13.72 4.31
CA HIS A 53 4.36 -14.86 5.01
C HIS A 53 3.88 -16.25 4.60
N MET A 54 3.07 -16.37 3.53
CA MET A 54 2.73 -17.67 2.97
C MET A 54 3.98 -18.45 2.53
N LEU A 55 3.92 -19.76 2.74
CA LEU A 55 4.97 -20.67 2.34
C LEU A 55 4.79 -21.07 0.89
N ILE A 56 5.82 -20.86 0.08
CA ILE A 56 5.85 -21.26 -1.32
C ILE A 56 6.82 -22.41 -1.47
N LYS A 57 6.37 -23.49 -2.11
CA LYS A 57 7.20 -24.68 -2.33
C LYS A 57 8.44 -24.30 -3.14
N ASN A 58 9.60 -24.65 -2.62
CA ASN A 58 10.86 -24.49 -3.32
C ASN A 58 11.05 -25.66 -4.29
N PRO A 59 11.10 -25.44 -5.62
CA PRO A 59 11.23 -26.52 -6.59
C PRO A 59 12.60 -27.22 -6.52
N THR A 60 13.64 -26.54 -6.01
CA THR A 60 15.03 -27.06 -6.02
C THR A 60 15.57 -27.38 -4.63
N GLY A 61 14.88 -26.97 -3.56
CA GLY A 61 15.36 -27.08 -2.17
C GLY A 61 14.36 -27.76 -1.23
N LYS A 62 14.86 -28.21 -0.07
CA LYS A 62 14.04 -28.90 0.95
C LYS A 62 13.12 -27.96 1.75
N ALA A 63 13.54 -26.72 1.94
CA ALA A 63 12.80 -25.73 2.73
C ALA A 63 11.97 -24.81 1.81
N PRO A 64 10.71 -24.48 2.18
CA PRO A 64 9.89 -23.54 1.42
C PRO A 64 10.43 -22.12 1.51
N TYR A 65 10.07 -21.28 0.54
CA TYR A 65 10.25 -19.84 0.61
C TYR A 65 9.15 -19.22 1.47
N THR A 66 9.47 -18.17 2.21
CA THR A 66 8.47 -17.35 2.91
C THR A 66 8.22 -16.08 2.10
N MET A 67 6.98 -15.85 1.69
CA MET A 67 6.60 -14.64 0.97
C MET A 67 6.68 -13.41 1.89
N LYS A 68 7.18 -12.29 1.36
CA LYS A 68 7.19 -11.00 2.06
C LYS A 68 6.58 -9.95 1.16
N LEU A 69 5.44 -9.42 1.58
CA LEU A 69 4.71 -8.40 0.85
C LEU A 69 4.80 -7.07 1.59
N CYS A 70 4.87 -5.99 0.82
CA CYS A 70 4.76 -4.63 1.31
C CYS A 70 4.18 -3.74 0.21
N PHE A 71 3.61 -2.60 0.59
CA PHE A 71 3.24 -1.60 -0.39
C PHE A 71 4.49 -1.01 -1.04
N SER A 72 4.46 -0.89 -2.36
CA SER A 72 5.50 -0.17 -3.09
C SER A 72 5.41 1.33 -2.78
N SER A 73 6.55 2.03 -2.80
CA SER A 73 6.60 3.48 -2.66
C SER A 73 6.13 4.24 -3.91
N ASN A 74 5.69 3.54 -4.96
CA ASN A 74 5.33 4.15 -6.24
C ASN A 74 3.93 4.77 -6.13
N ARG A 75 3.89 6.08 -5.86
CA ARG A 75 2.65 6.86 -5.80
C ARG A 75 2.18 7.17 -7.22
N TYR A 76 1.23 6.42 -7.76
CA TYR A 76 0.29 7.05 -8.70
C TYR A 76 -0.51 8.08 -7.89
N PRO A 77 -0.77 9.28 -8.44
CA PRO A 77 -1.18 10.43 -7.65
C PRO A 77 -2.57 10.19 -7.06
N VAL A 78 -2.62 9.79 -5.80
CA VAL A 78 -3.70 10.21 -4.92
C VAL A 78 -3.68 11.72 -5.00
N ASN A 79 -4.68 12.33 -5.64
CA ASN A 79 -4.85 13.77 -5.71
C ASN A 79 -4.57 14.36 -4.31
N MET A 80 -3.44 15.05 -4.16
CA MET A 80 -2.95 15.70 -2.93
C MET A 80 -3.85 16.87 -2.46
N ASN A 81 -5.10 16.91 -2.90
CA ASN A 81 -6.04 17.96 -2.50
C ASN A 81 -6.58 17.77 -1.09
N ARG A 82 -6.50 16.56 -0.49
CA ARG A 82 -6.95 16.36 0.90
C ARG A 82 -6.08 17.05 1.95
N GLU A 83 -4.81 17.34 1.66
CA GLU A 83 -3.92 18.01 2.64
C GLU A 83 -4.14 19.54 2.65
N ARG A 84 -4.68 20.10 1.55
CA ARG A 84 -5.10 21.51 1.52
C ARG A 84 -6.36 21.76 2.35
N ASP A 85 -7.29 20.81 2.39
CA ASP A 85 -8.56 20.99 3.11
C ASP A 85 -8.37 21.06 4.64
N TYR A 86 -7.41 20.32 5.20
CA TYR A 86 -7.06 20.42 6.63
C TYR A 86 -6.38 21.74 6.98
N SER A 87 -5.54 22.26 6.08
CA SER A 87 -4.81 23.51 6.28
C SER A 87 -5.75 24.72 6.20
N ASN A 88 -6.68 24.72 5.22
CA ASN A 88 -7.65 25.79 5.04
C ASN A 88 -8.71 25.84 6.16
N ASN A 89 -9.14 24.69 6.67
CA ASN A 89 -10.10 24.67 7.79
C ASN A 89 -9.48 25.11 9.12
N LYS A 90 -8.16 24.95 9.30
CA LYS A 90 -7.47 25.44 10.49
C LYS A 90 -7.35 26.96 10.51
N MET A 91 -7.00 27.58 9.37
CA MET A 91 -6.90 29.04 9.27
C MET A 91 -8.25 29.74 9.52
N LYS A 92 -9.36 29.19 9.00
CA LYS A 92 -10.69 29.76 9.28
C LYS A 92 -11.05 29.74 10.76
N HIS A 93 -10.71 28.66 11.47
CA HIS A 93 -11.06 28.52 12.88
C HIS A 93 -10.20 29.41 13.80
N ASP A 94 -9.02 29.83 13.33
CA ASP A 94 -8.15 30.76 14.04
C ASP A 94 -8.53 32.23 13.74
N GLU A 95 -8.94 32.57 12.51
CA GLU A 95 -9.47 33.91 12.16
C GLU A 95 -10.77 34.27 12.91
N ASP A 96 -11.68 33.30 13.10
CA ASP A 96 -12.93 33.54 13.83
C ASP A 96 -12.68 33.80 15.34
N LYS A 97 -11.55 33.34 15.90
CA LYS A 97 -11.21 33.57 17.32
C LYS A 97 -10.55 34.93 17.59
N ASP A 98 -9.88 35.49 16.59
CA ASP A 98 -9.26 36.80 16.72
C ASP A 98 -10.32 37.91 16.62
N SER A 99 -11.38 37.72 15.81
CA SER A 99 -12.48 38.69 15.72
C SER A 99 -13.36 38.76 16.99
N GLU A 100 -13.60 37.64 17.68
CA GLU A 100 -14.37 37.64 18.95
C GLU A 100 -13.63 38.32 20.13
N ASN A 101 -12.31 38.48 20.04
CA ASN A 101 -11.48 39.13 21.07
C ASN A 101 -11.36 40.66 20.87
N GLU A 102 -11.49 41.16 19.63
CA GLU A 102 -11.45 42.60 19.36
C GLU A 102 -12.75 43.30 19.81
N ASP A 103 -13.91 42.65 19.61
CA ASP A 103 -15.21 43.19 20.03
C ASP A 103 -15.38 43.29 21.57
N GLN A 104 -14.57 42.55 22.35
CA GLN A 104 -14.62 42.58 23.82
C GLN A 104 -13.71 43.67 24.43
N GLN A 105 -12.78 44.25 23.68
CA GLN A 105 -11.89 45.31 24.19
C GLN A 105 -12.43 46.73 24.03
N GLU A 106 -13.50 46.96 23.25
CA GLU A 106 -14.12 48.29 23.11
C GLU A 106 -15.21 48.61 24.17
N MET A 107 -15.47 47.70 25.12
CA MET A 107 -16.49 47.90 26.18
C MET A 107 -15.94 48.18 27.60
N GLU A 108 -14.64 48.42 27.77
CA GLU A 108 -14.04 48.85 29.05
C GLU A 108 -13.59 50.32 29.07
#